data_AF-A0A069EVY4-F1
#
_entry.id   AF-A0A069EVY4-F1
#
_cell.length_a   1.000
_cell.length_b   1.000
_cell.length_c   1.000
_cell.angle_alpha   90.00
_cell.angle_beta   90.00
_cell.angle_gamma   90.00
#
_symmetry.space_group_name_H-M   'P 1'
#
loop_
_entity.id
_entity.type
_entity.pdbx_description
1 polymer ?
#
loop_
_entity_poly.entity_id
_entity_poly.type
_entity_poly.pdbx_seq_one_letter_code
_entity_poly.pdbx_strand_id
1 'polypeptide(L)'
;MEQWTNESVVTDLARQIEQRMTHPYLTRHEIVPAVDMPLLRWMVELIDEESTEQQQLVLATYFAQQALELHDQVKDCPNGSLARQLNVLAGDFASAQFYKILARFPTDFSDRFGRTVQLVNGAKCTLALDDEISVSTWMEANFGLVKTFAELIGQTYLTSYGKQIIEQRATTLHKEQREQLSALLAHAVA
;
A
#
# COMPACT_ATOMS: atom_id res chain seq x y z
N MET A 1 -7.72 -21.45 -20.68
CA MET A 1 -6.42 -20.83 -21.01
C MET A 1 -6.49 -19.41 -20.46
N GLU A 2 -6.16 -19.16 -19.20
CA GLU A 2 -6.56 -17.87 -18.59
C GLU A 2 -5.89 -17.54 -17.23
N GLN A 3 -4.60 -17.84 -17.05
CA GLN A 3 -3.87 -17.49 -15.81
C GLN A 3 -2.41 -17.05 -16.03
N TRP A 4 -1.93 -16.95 -17.28
CA TRP A 4 -0.50 -16.73 -17.56
C TRP A 4 -0.11 -15.26 -17.77
N THR A 5 -1.07 -14.36 -18.01
CA THR A 5 -0.79 -12.93 -18.29
C THR A 5 -0.53 -12.14 -16.99
N ASN A 6 -1.37 -12.31 -15.96
CA ASN A 6 -1.25 -11.59 -14.69
C ASN A 6 0.05 -11.92 -13.94
N GLU A 7 0.47 -13.18 -13.94
CA GLU A 7 1.66 -13.61 -13.19
C GLU A 7 2.94 -12.98 -13.75
N SER A 8 3.02 -12.83 -15.07
CA SER A 8 4.16 -12.21 -15.74
C SER A 8 4.28 -10.73 -15.36
N VAL A 9 3.15 -10.01 -15.39
CA VAL A 9 3.11 -8.59 -14.98
C VAL A 9 3.47 -8.45 -13.50
N VAL A 10 2.89 -9.27 -12.63
CA VAL A 10 3.22 -9.27 -11.19
C VAL A 10 4.71 -9.51 -10.96
N THR A 11 5.30 -10.50 -11.64
CA THR A 11 6.73 -10.82 -11.52
C THR A 11 7.60 -9.68 -12.01
N ASP A 12 7.26 -9.05 -13.13
CA ASP A 12 8.02 -7.91 -13.65
C ASP A 12 7.94 -6.69 -12.73
N LEU A 13 6.74 -6.36 -12.23
CA LEU A 13 6.57 -5.26 -11.29
C LEU A 13 7.29 -5.51 -9.96
N ALA A 14 7.24 -6.73 -9.42
CA ALA A 14 8.00 -7.12 -8.23
C ALA A 14 9.50 -6.91 -8.44
N ARG A 15 10.04 -7.39 -9.56
CA ARG A 15 11.44 -7.17 -9.95
C ARG A 15 11.79 -5.68 -10.05
N GLN A 16 10.90 -4.86 -10.63
CA GLN A 16 11.11 -3.41 -10.70
C GLN A 16 11.12 -2.75 -9.32
N ILE A 17 10.24 -3.18 -8.40
CA ILE A 17 10.19 -2.69 -7.02
C ILE A 17 11.53 -2.98 -6.31
N GLU A 18 11.98 -4.24 -6.35
CA GLU A 18 13.24 -4.66 -5.74
C GLU A 18 14.44 -3.89 -6.30
N GLN A 19 14.53 -3.76 -7.62
CA GLN A 19 15.62 -3.05 -8.29
C GLN A 19 15.66 -1.56 -7.91
N ARG A 20 14.49 -0.90 -7.81
CA ARG A 20 14.42 0.53 -7.47
C ARG A 20 14.67 0.80 -5.98
N MET A 21 14.41 -0.18 -5.12
CA MET A 21 14.72 -0.10 -3.68
C MET A 21 16.12 -0.61 -3.32
N THR A 22 16.84 -1.19 -4.28
CA THR A 22 18.22 -1.67 -4.06
C THR A 22 19.15 -0.49 -3.85
N HIS A 23 19.64 -0.35 -2.62
CA HIS A 23 20.67 0.60 -2.26
C HIS A 23 21.69 -0.10 -1.35
N PRO A 24 23.01 -0.01 -1.60
CA PRO A 24 24.02 -0.81 -0.90
C PRO A 24 23.91 -0.76 0.62
N TYR A 25 23.56 0.41 1.16
CA TYR A 25 23.43 0.62 2.60
C TYR A 25 22.12 0.05 3.16
N LEU A 26 21.01 0.13 2.41
CA LEU A 26 19.73 -0.44 2.87
C LEU A 26 19.73 -1.97 2.78
N THR A 27 20.32 -2.51 1.70
CA THR A 27 20.46 -3.95 1.49
C THR A 27 21.38 -4.58 2.54
N ARG A 28 22.52 -3.96 2.85
CA ARG A 28 23.46 -4.46 3.87
C ARG A 28 22.81 -4.59 5.26
N HIS A 29 21.85 -3.73 5.56
CA HIS A 29 21.20 -3.67 6.87
C HIS A 29 19.79 -4.30 6.88
N GLU A 30 19.39 -4.98 5.79
CA GLU A 30 18.10 -5.70 5.68
C GLU A 30 16.89 -4.82 6.02
N ILE A 31 16.97 -3.53 5.67
CA ILE A 31 15.97 -2.51 6.04
C ILE A 31 14.73 -2.59 5.14
N VAL A 32 14.93 -2.87 3.85
CA VAL A 32 13.85 -2.91 2.87
C VAL A 32 13.14 -4.26 2.99
N PRO A 33 11.82 -4.29 3.28
CA PRO A 33 11.07 -5.54 3.35
C PRO A 33 10.97 -6.19 1.97
N ALA A 34 10.74 -7.50 1.96
CA ALA A 34 10.40 -8.23 0.75
C ALA A 34 9.07 -7.71 0.16
N VAL A 35 8.89 -7.88 -1.16
CA VAL A 35 7.66 -7.46 -1.83
C VAL A 35 6.46 -8.22 -1.28
N ASP A 36 5.49 -7.50 -0.71
CA ASP A 36 4.13 -8.01 -0.43
C ASP A 36 3.43 -8.40 -1.74
N MET A 37 3.60 -9.67 -2.10
CA MET A 37 3.02 -10.26 -3.31
C MET A 37 1.48 -10.26 -3.31
N PRO A 38 0.78 -10.60 -2.21
CA PRO A 38 -0.68 -10.49 -2.18
C PRO A 38 -1.21 -9.09 -2.48
N LEU A 39 -0.62 -8.05 -1.90
CA LEU A 39 -0.98 -6.66 -2.19
C LEU A 39 -0.70 -6.30 -3.65
N LEU A 40 0.47 -6.67 -4.18
CA LEU A 40 0.83 -6.39 -5.57
C LEU A 40 -0.13 -7.08 -6.54
N ARG A 41 -0.47 -8.35 -6.32
CA ARG A 41 -1.45 -9.10 -7.11
C ARG A 41 -2.81 -8.44 -7.13
N TRP A 42 -3.24 -7.95 -5.98
CA TRP A 42 -4.51 -7.23 -5.88
C TRP A 42 -4.49 -5.95 -6.72
N MET A 43 -3.41 -5.16 -6.66
CA MET A 43 -3.29 -3.98 -7.53
C MET A 43 -3.25 -4.33 -9.02
N VAL A 44 -2.59 -5.44 -9.39
CA VAL A 44 -2.51 -5.89 -10.79
C VAL A 44 -3.87 -6.40 -11.30
N GLU A 45 -4.70 -7.01 -10.45
CA GLU A 45 -6.08 -7.39 -10.82
C GLU A 45 -6.92 -6.18 -11.25
N LEU A 46 -6.60 -4.98 -10.77
CA LEU A 46 -7.37 -3.76 -11.04
C LEU A 46 -7.01 -3.10 -12.38
N ILE A 47 -5.90 -3.46 -13.01
CA ILE A 47 -5.40 -2.74 -14.19
C ILE A 47 -5.66 -3.47 -15.50
N ASP A 48 -5.68 -2.71 -16.59
CA ASP A 48 -5.37 -3.20 -17.91
C ASP A 48 -3.86 -3.48 -17.98
N GLU A 49 -3.51 -4.76 -18.08
CA GLU A 49 -2.14 -5.26 -18.08
C GLU A 49 -1.29 -4.72 -19.23
N GLU A 50 -1.88 -4.33 -20.35
CA GLU A 50 -1.16 -3.73 -21.47
C GLU A 50 -0.89 -2.23 -21.25
N SER A 51 -1.56 -1.62 -20.27
CA SER A 51 -1.42 -0.20 -19.95
C SER A 51 -0.17 0.06 -19.11
N THR A 52 0.88 0.54 -19.79
CA THR A 52 2.12 0.98 -19.12
C THR A 52 1.85 2.09 -18.08
N GLU A 53 0.87 2.97 -18.33
CA GLU A 53 0.51 4.03 -17.39
C GLU A 53 -0.07 3.45 -16.09
N GLN A 54 -1.00 2.50 -16.19
CA GLN A 54 -1.59 1.88 -15.00
C GLN A 54 -0.58 1.02 -14.25
N GLN A 55 0.31 0.31 -14.94
CA GLN A 55 1.44 -0.37 -14.31
C GLN A 55 2.36 0.60 -13.53
N GLN A 56 2.65 1.79 -14.09
CA GLN A 56 3.42 2.80 -13.34
C GLN A 56 2.65 3.31 -12.12
N LEU A 57 1.32 3.44 -12.18
CA LEU A 57 0.51 3.78 -11.01
C LEU A 57 0.52 2.69 -9.94
N VAL A 58 0.56 1.41 -10.32
CA VAL A 58 0.77 0.30 -9.36
C VAL A 58 2.11 0.49 -8.65
N LEU A 59 3.20 0.72 -9.38
CA LEU A 59 4.52 0.96 -8.78
C LEU A 59 4.50 2.18 -7.84
N ALA A 60 3.90 3.28 -8.27
CA ALA A 60 3.79 4.48 -7.45
C ALA A 60 3.04 4.19 -6.14
N THR A 61 1.86 3.59 -6.24
CA THR A 61 1.01 3.25 -5.09
C THR A 61 1.74 2.30 -4.16
N TYR A 62 2.45 1.30 -4.70
CA TYR A 62 3.25 0.36 -3.93
C TYR A 62 4.36 1.07 -3.14
N PHE A 63 5.13 1.96 -3.77
CA PHE A 63 6.17 2.72 -3.08
C PHE A 63 5.60 3.63 -1.98
N ALA A 64 4.42 4.23 -2.19
CA ALA A 64 3.75 4.99 -1.14
C ALA A 64 3.34 4.10 0.04
N GLN A 65 2.80 2.90 -0.23
CA GLN A 65 2.49 1.91 0.81
C GLN A 65 3.74 1.53 1.60
N GLN A 66 4.81 1.18 0.89
CA GLN A 66 6.06 0.73 1.48
C GLN A 66 6.72 1.83 2.31
N ALA A 67 6.66 3.09 1.86
CA ALA A 67 7.14 4.23 2.64
C ALA A 67 6.41 4.34 3.98
N LEU A 68 5.08 4.24 3.95
CA LEU A 68 4.25 4.30 5.16
C LEU A 68 4.54 3.13 6.12
N GLU A 69 4.77 1.93 5.60
CA GLU A 69 5.13 0.76 6.42
C GLU A 69 6.53 0.90 7.05
N LEU A 70 7.50 1.41 6.30
CA LEU A 70 8.85 1.69 6.83
C LEU A 70 8.82 2.75 7.93
N HIS A 71 7.99 3.79 7.77
CA HIS A 71 7.81 4.80 8.81
C HIS A 71 7.12 4.25 10.06
N ASP A 72 6.19 3.31 9.92
CA ASP A 72 5.57 2.65 11.07
C ASP A 72 6.59 1.87 11.91
N GLN A 73 7.57 1.22 11.27
CA GLN A 73 8.62 0.45 11.95
C GLN A 73 9.63 1.32 12.72
N VAL A 74 9.66 2.63 12.48
CA VAL A 74 10.54 3.57 13.20
C VAL A 74 10.24 3.57 14.71
N LYS A 75 8.97 3.38 15.09
CA LYS A 75 8.54 3.37 16.50
C LYS A 75 9.07 2.17 17.27
N ASP A 76 9.32 1.06 16.58
CA ASP A 76 9.82 -0.20 17.17
C ASP A 76 11.34 -0.18 17.35
N CYS A 77 12.02 0.82 16.78
CA CYS A 77 13.47 0.96 16.87
C CYS A 77 13.89 1.89 18.03
N PRO A 78 14.94 1.53 18.81
CA PRO A 78 15.45 2.39 19.87
C PRO A 78 15.84 3.78 19.37
N ASN A 79 15.59 4.80 20.18
CA ASN A 79 15.96 6.18 19.89
C ASN A 79 17.47 6.30 19.61
N GLY A 80 17.83 6.98 18.52
CA GLY A 80 19.21 7.18 18.10
C GLY A 80 19.89 5.97 17.43
N SER A 81 19.23 4.80 17.39
CA SER A 81 19.81 3.61 16.73
C SER A 81 19.99 3.81 15.22
N LEU A 82 21.00 3.15 14.66
CA LEU A 82 21.22 3.12 13.21
C LEU A 82 19.99 2.58 12.47
N ALA A 83 19.38 1.51 12.97
CA ALA A 83 18.18 0.92 12.39
C ALA A 83 17.04 1.94 12.27
N ARG A 84 16.81 2.75 13.32
CA ARG A 84 15.80 3.82 13.29
C ARG A 84 16.08 4.84 12.19
N GLN A 85 17.34 5.30 12.09
CA GLN A 85 17.74 6.29 11.08
C GLN A 85 17.57 5.73 9.66
N LEU A 86 17.93 4.45 9.46
CA LEU A 86 17.79 3.80 8.17
C LEU A 86 16.33 3.55 7.79
N ASN A 87 15.44 3.23 8.73
CA ASN A 87 14.00 3.13 8.46
C ASN A 87 13.41 4.47 8.01
N VAL A 88 13.79 5.58 8.65
CA VAL A 88 13.38 6.92 8.21
C VAL A 88 13.86 7.19 6.78
N LEU A 89 15.16 6.99 6.51
CA LEU A 89 15.75 7.23 5.19
C LEU A 89 15.19 6.31 4.10
N ALA A 90 14.87 5.05 4.44
CA ALA A 90 14.26 4.11 3.52
C ALA A 90 12.82 4.52 3.18
N GLY A 91 12.06 5.01 4.16
CA GLY A 91 10.74 5.59 3.95
C GLY A 91 10.77 6.83 3.05
N ASP A 92 11.73 7.74 3.29
CA ASP A 92 11.95 8.91 2.43
C ASP A 92 12.37 8.50 1.01
N PHE A 93 13.22 7.48 0.89
CA PHE A 93 13.66 6.96 -0.40
C PHE A 93 12.51 6.33 -1.20
N ALA A 94 11.66 5.52 -0.54
CA ALA A 94 10.45 4.98 -1.16
C ALA A 94 9.48 6.10 -1.58
N SER A 95 9.27 7.11 -0.71
CA SER A 95 8.46 8.29 -1.04
C SER A 95 9.01 9.06 -2.26
N ALA A 96 10.33 9.16 -2.39
CA ALA A 96 10.96 9.79 -3.55
C ALA A 96 10.71 8.99 -4.85
N GLN A 97 10.72 7.64 -4.80
CA GLN A 97 10.35 6.82 -5.96
C GLN A 97 8.89 7.04 -6.35
N PHE A 98 7.99 7.09 -5.36
CA PHE A 98 6.58 7.39 -5.55
C PHE A 98 6.36 8.74 -6.25
N TYR A 99 6.89 9.85 -5.71
CA TYR A 99 6.73 11.17 -6.31
C TYR A 99 7.43 11.31 -7.67
N LYS A 100 8.57 10.62 -7.87
CA LYS A 100 9.24 10.57 -9.17
C LYS A 100 8.36 9.97 -10.27
N ILE A 101 7.57 8.96 -9.93
CA ILE A 101 6.61 8.37 -10.87
C ILE A 101 5.43 9.33 -11.08
N LEU A 102 4.83 9.84 -9.99
CA LEU A 102 3.68 10.75 -10.08
C LEU A 102 3.96 12.06 -10.82
N ALA A 103 5.21 12.54 -10.84
CA ALA A 103 5.59 13.72 -11.62
C ALA A 103 5.37 13.55 -13.14
N ARG A 104 5.13 12.31 -13.61
CA ARG A 104 4.81 12.00 -15.01
C ARG A 104 3.31 11.95 -15.30
N PHE A 105 2.47 12.10 -14.26
CA PHE A 105 1.02 12.07 -14.34
C PHE A 105 0.44 13.49 -14.18
N PRO A 106 -0.83 13.69 -14.54
CA PRO A 106 -1.54 14.92 -14.24
C PRO A 106 -1.42 15.34 -12.77
N THR A 107 -1.34 16.65 -12.51
CA THR A 107 -1.08 17.19 -11.17
C THR A 107 -2.15 16.81 -10.15
N ASP A 108 -3.40 16.57 -10.59
CA ASP A 108 -4.49 16.13 -9.72
C ASP A 108 -4.24 14.76 -9.08
N PHE A 109 -3.41 13.90 -9.70
CA PHE A 109 -3.02 12.62 -9.10
C PHE A 109 -2.17 12.85 -7.86
N SER A 110 -1.21 13.79 -7.94
CA SER A 110 -0.38 14.18 -6.78
C SER A 110 -1.22 14.78 -5.67
N ASP A 111 -2.21 15.60 -6.01
CA ASP A 111 -3.13 16.18 -5.02
C ASP A 111 -3.98 15.10 -4.33
N ARG A 112 -4.53 14.15 -5.10
CA ARG A 112 -5.36 13.07 -4.57
C ARG A 112 -4.55 12.12 -3.69
N PHE A 113 -3.43 11.60 -4.18
CA PHE A 113 -2.58 10.74 -3.35
C PHE A 113 -2.00 11.49 -2.15
N GLY A 114 -1.61 12.76 -2.29
CA GLY A 114 -1.10 13.55 -1.17
C GLY A 114 -2.12 13.70 -0.03
N ARG A 115 -3.39 13.96 -0.37
CA ARG A 115 -4.49 13.95 0.62
C ARG A 115 -4.67 12.59 1.24
N THR A 116 -4.62 11.52 0.44
CA THR A 116 -4.75 10.15 0.96
C THR A 116 -3.61 9.77 1.89
N VAL A 117 -2.36 10.16 1.61
CA VAL A 117 -1.23 9.95 2.52
C VAL A 117 -1.47 10.65 3.87
N GLN A 118 -1.99 11.88 3.86
CA GLN A 118 -2.35 12.60 5.09
C GLN A 118 -3.45 11.88 5.88
N LEU A 119 -4.49 11.43 5.18
CA LEU A 119 -5.61 10.70 5.76
C LEU A 119 -5.18 9.35 6.36
N VAL A 120 -4.37 8.58 5.64
CA VAL A 120 -3.81 7.31 6.11
C VAL A 120 -2.97 7.52 7.36
N ASN A 121 -2.08 8.53 7.35
CA ASN A 121 -1.28 8.86 8.53
C ASN A 121 -2.14 9.30 9.72
N GLY A 122 -3.15 10.14 9.48
CA GLY A 122 -4.11 10.54 10.51
C GLY A 122 -4.84 9.35 11.10
N ALA A 123 -5.34 8.45 10.25
CA ALA A 123 -6.00 7.21 10.67
C ALA A 123 -5.07 6.31 11.50
N LYS A 124 -3.82 6.13 11.07
CA LYS A 124 -2.81 5.37 11.83
C LYS A 124 -2.52 5.99 13.20
N CYS A 125 -2.43 7.32 13.29
CA CYS A 125 -2.29 8.01 14.58
C CYS A 125 -3.49 7.77 15.49
N THR A 126 -4.72 7.85 14.95
CA THR A 126 -5.94 7.54 15.71
C THR A 126 -5.91 6.11 16.25
N LEU A 127 -5.59 5.12 15.40
CA LEU A 127 -5.50 3.70 15.81
C LEU A 127 -4.42 3.44 16.86
N ALA A 128 -3.39 4.26 16.94
CA ALA A 128 -2.33 4.12 17.94
C ALA A 128 -2.69 4.73 19.31
N LEU A 129 -3.70 5.60 19.36
CA LEU A 129 -4.08 6.37 20.55
C LEU A 129 -5.44 5.96 21.13
N ASP A 130 -6.30 5.36 20.32
CA ASP A 130 -7.68 5.01 20.68
C ASP A 130 -7.83 3.51 20.95
N ASP A 131 -8.49 3.17 22.06
CA ASP A 131 -8.82 1.79 22.41
C ASP A 131 -10.02 1.27 21.59
N GLU A 132 -10.88 2.16 21.08
CA GLU A 132 -12.04 1.81 20.24
C GLU A 132 -11.73 1.98 18.74
N ILE A 133 -11.23 0.91 18.12
CA ILE A 133 -10.92 0.91 16.69
C ILE A 133 -12.22 0.94 15.84
N SER A 134 -12.48 2.04 15.14
CA SER A 134 -13.53 2.06 14.12
C SER A 134 -13.08 1.29 12.86
N VAL A 135 -13.98 0.48 12.28
CA VAL A 135 -13.67 -0.27 11.05
C VAL A 135 -13.31 0.65 9.89
N SER A 136 -13.95 1.82 9.80
CA SER A 136 -13.62 2.82 8.77
C SER A 136 -12.21 3.38 8.92
N THR A 137 -11.80 3.71 10.14
CA THR A 137 -10.44 4.20 10.41
C THR A 137 -9.42 3.13 10.09
N TRP A 138 -9.71 1.87 10.45
CA TRP A 138 -8.84 0.74 10.13
C TRP A 138 -8.72 0.51 8.61
N MET A 139 -9.83 0.57 7.87
CA MET A 139 -9.84 0.48 6.42
C MET A 139 -9.03 1.59 5.76
N GLU A 140 -9.18 2.83 6.25
CA GLU A 140 -8.44 4.00 5.76
C GLU A 140 -6.94 3.85 5.99
N ALA A 141 -6.53 3.48 7.21
CA ALA A 141 -5.13 3.29 7.57
C ALA A 141 -4.42 2.19 6.74
N ASN A 142 -5.13 1.14 6.36
CA ASN A 142 -4.55 -0.02 5.67
C ASN A 142 -4.68 0.04 4.14
N PHE A 143 -5.79 0.57 3.63
CA PHE A 143 -6.19 0.44 2.22
C PHE A 143 -6.52 1.75 1.52
N GLY A 144 -6.40 2.90 2.20
CA GLY A 144 -6.73 4.22 1.63
C GLY A 144 -6.03 4.53 0.29
N LEU A 145 -4.74 4.19 0.18
CA LEU A 145 -3.97 4.36 -1.06
C LEU A 145 -4.44 3.43 -2.18
N VAL A 146 -4.76 2.15 -1.88
CA VAL A 146 -5.29 1.20 -2.87
C VAL A 146 -6.67 1.65 -3.38
N LYS A 147 -7.51 2.14 -2.46
CA LYS A 147 -8.79 2.76 -2.81
C LYS A 147 -8.60 3.96 -3.75
N THR A 148 -7.69 4.88 -3.41
CA THR A 148 -7.41 6.06 -4.24
C THR A 148 -6.89 5.68 -5.63
N PHE A 149 -5.98 4.71 -5.68
CA PHE A 149 -5.48 4.14 -6.92
C PHE A 149 -6.61 3.57 -7.79
N ALA A 150 -7.47 2.72 -7.22
CA ALA A 150 -8.60 2.14 -7.94
C ALA A 150 -9.53 3.22 -8.50
N GLU A 151 -9.88 4.22 -7.68
CA GLU A 151 -10.73 5.33 -8.10
C GLU A 151 -10.10 6.19 -9.21
N LEU A 152 -8.77 6.32 -9.25
CA LEU A 152 -8.05 7.05 -10.30
C LEU A 152 -8.15 6.36 -11.66
N ILE A 153 -8.19 5.03 -11.67
CA ILE A 153 -8.31 4.22 -12.89
C ILE A 153 -9.76 3.82 -13.20
N GLY A 154 -10.74 4.37 -12.45
CA GLY A 154 -12.17 4.12 -12.66
C GLY A 154 -12.64 2.74 -12.22
N GLN A 155 -11.92 2.10 -11.29
CA GLN A 155 -12.21 0.76 -10.78
C GLN A 155 -12.60 0.80 -9.29
N THR A 156 -13.20 -0.30 -8.82
CA THR A 156 -13.41 -0.52 -7.38
C THR A 156 -12.29 -1.38 -6.81
N TYR A 157 -11.70 -0.95 -5.69
CA TYR A 157 -10.70 -1.77 -5.00
C TYR A 157 -11.32 -3.02 -4.35
N LEU A 158 -12.63 -3.06 -4.12
CA LEU A 158 -13.33 -4.16 -3.44
C LEU A 158 -13.63 -5.35 -4.38
N THR A 159 -12.61 -5.86 -5.07
CA THR A 159 -12.69 -7.12 -5.84
C THR A 159 -12.86 -8.31 -4.91
N SER A 160 -13.21 -9.49 -5.45
CA SER A 160 -13.27 -10.72 -4.65
C SER A 160 -11.94 -11.02 -3.96
N TYR A 161 -10.83 -10.83 -4.66
CA TYR A 161 -9.50 -11.03 -4.07
C TYR A 161 -9.16 -9.92 -3.06
N GLY A 162 -9.47 -8.66 -3.37
CA GLY A 162 -9.31 -7.54 -2.44
C GLY A 162 -10.03 -7.75 -1.11
N LYS A 163 -11.29 -8.22 -1.16
CA LYS A 163 -12.07 -8.58 0.05
C LYS A 163 -11.37 -9.66 0.88
N GLN A 164 -10.82 -10.70 0.23
CA GLN A 164 -10.07 -11.74 0.93
C GLN A 164 -8.81 -11.19 1.61
N ILE A 165 -8.06 -10.31 0.95
CA ILE A 165 -6.87 -9.66 1.54
C ILE A 165 -7.26 -8.79 2.73
N ILE A 166 -8.36 -8.03 2.62
CA ILE A 166 -8.89 -7.21 3.71
C ILE A 166 -9.25 -8.09 4.91
N GLU A 167 -9.98 -9.18 4.70
CA GLU A 167 -10.35 -10.12 5.77
C GLU A 167 -9.14 -10.80 6.42
N GLN A 168 -8.12 -11.16 5.63
CA GLN A 168 -6.89 -11.75 6.15
C GLN A 168 -6.09 -10.78 7.02
N ARG A 169 -6.08 -9.48 6.68
CA ARG A 169 -5.40 -8.44 7.49
C ARG A 169 -6.22 -8.01 8.72
N ALA A 170 -7.53 -8.27 8.74
CA ALA A 170 -8.43 -7.93 9.84
C ALA A 170 -8.22 -8.73 11.14
N THR A 171 -7.13 -9.50 11.26
CA THR A 171 -6.78 -10.27 12.47
C THR A 171 -6.54 -9.40 13.70
N THR A 172 -6.20 -8.12 13.49
CA THR A 172 -6.01 -7.12 14.54
C THR A 172 -7.33 -6.57 15.10
N LEU A 173 -8.46 -6.81 14.42
CA LEU A 173 -9.77 -6.35 14.84
C LEU A 173 -10.43 -7.32 15.83
N HIS A 174 -11.17 -6.78 16.79
CA HIS A 174 -12.02 -7.55 17.69
C HIS A 174 -13.13 -8.25 16.93
N LYS A 175 -13.75 -9.27 17.57
CA LYS A 175 -14.79 -10.08 16.93
C LYS A 175 -15.94 -9.24 16.39
N GLU A 176 -16.43 -8.28 17.17
CA GLU A 176 -17.54 -7.39 16.77
C GLU A 176 -17.16 -6.50 15.57
N GLN A 177 -15.95 -5.94 15.56
CA GLN A 177 -15.43 -5.15 14.43
C GLN A 177 -15.26 -6.00 13.17
N ARG A 178 -14.86 -7.28 13.30
CA ARG A 178 -14.79 -8.21 12.16
C ARG A 178 -16.16 -8.52 11.59
N GLU A 179 -17.18 -8.71 12.44
CA GLU A 179 -18.57 -8.90 12.00
C GLU A 179 -19.09 -7.66 11.26
N GLN A 180 -18.81 -6.46 11.78
CA GLN A 180 -19.12 -5.19 11.12
C GLN A 180 -18.40 -5.06 9.76
N LEU A 181 -17.10 -5.41 9.70
CA LEU A 181 -16.32 -5.40 8.46
C LEU A 181 -16.90 -6.37 7.41
N SER A 182 -17.17 -7.62 7.78
CA SER A 182 -17.76 -8.59 6.86
C SER A 182 -19.13 -8.13 6.35
N ALA A 183 -19.96 -7.52 7.21
CA ALA A 183 -21.20 -6.90 6.78
C ALA A 183 -20.95 -5.78 5.76
N LEU A 184 -20.02 -4.85 6.02
CA LEU A 184 -19.67 -3.78 5.09
C LEU A 184 -19.20 -4.31 3.73
N LEU A 185 -18.31 -5.31 3.72
CA LEU A 185 -17.78 -5.91 2.50
C LEU A 185 -18.85 -6.67 1.70
N ALA A 186 -19.84 -7.28 2.36
CA ALA A 186 -20.95 -7.96 1.71
C ALA A 186 -21.90 -6.98 0.99
N HIS A 187 -22.11 -5.79 1.57
CA HIS A 187 -22.99 -4.77 0.98
C HIS A 187 -22.31 -3.94 -0.12
N ALA A 188 -20.98 -3.91 -0.15
CA ALA A 188 -20.20 -3.23 -1.18
C ALA A 188 -20.09 -4.06 -2.48
N VAL A 189 -21.21 -4.53 -3.02
CA VAL A 189 -21.22 -5.31 -4.27
C VAL A 189 -20.71 -4.44 -5.43
N ALA A 190 -19.89 -5.08 -6.28
CA ALA A 190 -19.21 -4.51 -7.44
C ALA A 190 -20.14 -3.91 -8.50
#